data_AF-A0A437SSI5-F1
#
_entry.id   AF-A0A437SSI5-F1
#
_cell.length_a   1.000
_cell.length_b   1.000
_cell.length_c   1.000
_cell.angle_alpha   90.00
_cell.angle_beta   90.00
_cell.angle_gamma   90.00
#
_symmetry.space_group_name_H-M   'P 1'
#
loop_
_entity.id
_entity.type
_entity.pdbx_description
1 polymer ?
#
loop_
_entity_poly.entity_id
_entity_poly.type
_entity_poly.pdbx_seq_one_letter_code
_entity_poly.pdbx_strand_id
1 'polypeptide(L)' 'MEKFHCPECHSYDVKPIAIGKGPTAFAIIAMRRDGKPESSVQVNLISCSNCGFTWIKPIKDDSKGLNRYLD' A
#
# COMPACT_ATOMS: atom_id res chain seq x y z
N MET A 1 18.71 -0.48 4.22
CA MET A 1 17.36 0.00 3.86
C MET A 1 17.36 0.28 2.37
N GLU A 2 16.62 -0.50 1.58
CA GLU A 2 16.41 -0.16 0.16
C GLU A 2 15.77 1.23 0.06
N LYS A 3 16.36 2.12 -0.74
CA LYS A 3 15.80 3.43 -1.03
C LYS A 3 14.74 3.26 -2.12
N PHE A 4 13.47 3.34 -1.75
CA PHE A 4 12.37 3.35 -2.71
C PHE A 4 12.42 4.64 -3.54
N HIS A 5 12.08 4.53 -4.82
CA HIS A 5 11.89 5.67 -5.72
C HIS A 5 10.43 5.72 -6.18
N CYS A 6 9.97 6.91 -6.56
CA CYS A 6 8.65 7.10 -7.12
C CYS A 6 8.55 6.39 -8.48
N PRO A 7 7.54 5.54 -8.74
CA PRO A 7 7.41 4.86 -10.02
C PRO A 7 7.08 5.82 -11.18
N GLU A 8 6.41 6.95 -10.91
CA GLU A 8 6.04 7.92 -11.94
C GLU A 8 7.16 8.91 -12.33
N CYS A 9 7.92 9.43 -11.37
CA CYS A 9 8.92 10.49 -11.62
C CYS A 9 10.34 10.14 -11.20
N HIS A 10 10.57 8.92 -10.71
CA HIS A 10 11.86 8.39 -10.24
C HIS A 10 12.54 9.16 -9.10
N SER A 11 11.86 10.15 -8.49
CA SER A 11 12.37 10.85 -7.30
C SER A 11 12.51 9.90 -6.10
N TYR A 12 13.53 10.12 -5.28
CA TYR A 12 13.74 9.43 -4.01
C TYR A 12 13.06 10.13 -2.82
N ASP A 13 12.46 11.31 -3.02
CA ASP A 13 11.67 12.00 -2.01
C ASP A 13 10.28 11.38 -1.91
N VAL A 14 10.24 10.24 -1.24
CA VAL A 14 9.05 9.42 -1.02
C VAL A 14 8.92 9.10 0.46
N LYS A 15 7.70 9.15 0.98
CA LYS A 15 7.42 8.93 2.41
C LYS A 15 6.13 8.14 2.61
N PRO A 16 6.07 7.27 3.63
CA PRO A 16 4.81 6.68 4.06
C PRO A 16 3.82 7.77 4.47
N ILE A 17 2.53 7.56 4.18
CA ILE A 17 1.47 8.38 4.73
C ILE A 17 1.39 8.15 6.25
N ALA A 18 1.30 9.25 6.98
CA ALA A 18 1.19 9.28 8.42
C ALA A 18 -0.10 10.02 8.82
N ILE A 19 -0.96 9.34 9.58
CA ILE A 19 -2.07 9.96 10.29
C ILE A 19 -1.60 10.16 11.74
N GLY A 20 -1.27 11.40 12.09
CA GLY A 20 -0.71 11.76 13.40
C GLY A 20 0.82 11.66 13.44
N LYS A 21 1.37 11.09 14.52
CA LYS A 21 2.81 11.18 14.85
C LYS A 21 3.70 10.10 14.19
N GLY A 22 3.17 9.23 13.33
CA GLY A 22 3.96 8.18 12.70
C GLY A 22 3.30 7.54 11.48
N PRO A 23 4.04 6.69 10.74
CA PRO A 23 3.50 5.96 9.60
C PRO A 23 2.26 5.18 9.97
N THR A 24 1.24 5.24 9.12
CA THR A 24 -0.01 4.52 9.32
C THR A 24 -0.04 3.29 8.43
N ALA A 25 -0.23 2.12 9.04
CA ALA A 25 -0.55 0.90 8.32
C ALA A 25 -2.05 0.89 8.00
N PHE A 26 -2.38 0.55 6.76
CA PHE A 26 -3.74 0.38 6.28
C PHE A 26 -4.00 -1.10 5.99
N ALA A 27 -5.27 -1.48 5.88
CA ALA A 27 -5.66 -2.79 5.41
C ALA A 27 -6.65 -2.66 4.26
N ILE A 28 -6.42 -3.40 3.19
CA ILE A 28 -7.42 -3.63 2.14
C ILE A 28 -8.17 -4.89 2.54
N ILE A 29 -9.50 -4.81 2.60
CA ILE A 29 -10.34 -5.91 3.05
C ILE A 29 -11.20 -6.36 1.86
N ALA A 30 -11.08 -7.63 1.49
CA ALA A 30 -12.00 -8.26 0.55
C ALA A 30 -13.28 -8.64 1.30
N MET A 31 -14.43 -8.25 0.76
CA MET A 31 -15.74 -8.47 1.37
C MET A 31 -16.54 -9.47 0.56
N ARG A 32 -17.20 -10.39 1.24
CA ARG A 32 -18.18 -11.31 0.64
C ARG A 32 -19.46 -10.55 0.27
N ARG A 33 -20.28 -11.17 -0.60
CA ARG A 33 -21.63 -10.65 -0.93
C ARG A 33 -22.56 -10.51 0.28
N ASP A 34 -22.35 -11.31 1.33
CA ASP A 34 -23.11 -11.22 2.59
C ASP A 34 -22.62 -10.10 3.53
N GLY A 35 -21.66 -9.28 3.08
CA GLY A 35 -21.13 -8.15 3.83
C GLY A 35 -20.12 -8.54 4.91
N LYS A 36 -19.70 -9.81 4.99
CA LYS A 36 -18.66 -10.25 5.92
C LYS A 36 -17.26 -10.17 5.29
N PRO A 37 -16.20 -9.88 6.06
CA PRO A 37 -14.82 -9.96 5.56
C PRO A 37 -14.45 -11.38 5.13
N GLU A 38 -13.79 -11.51 3.98
CA GLU A 38 -13.23 -12.77 3.48
C GLU A 38 -11.73 -12.88 3.78
N SER A 39 -11.01 -11.80 3.51
CA SER A 39 -9.56 -11.71 3.67
C SER A 39 -9.13 -10.25 3.81
N SER A 40 -7.90 -10.04 4.29
CA SER A 40 -7.31 -8.70 4.30
C SER A 40 -5.82 -8.74 4.00
N VAL A 41 -5.30 -7.65 3.43
CA VAL A 41 -3.88 -7.43 3.19
C VAL A 41 -3.44 -6.13 3.83
N GLN A 42 -2.39 -6.19 4.65
CA GLN A 42 -1.78 -5.02 5.26
C GLN A 42 -0.89 -4.30 4.25
N VAL A 43 -1.10 -3.00 4.12
CA VAL A 43 -0.41 -2.15 3.16
C VAL A 43 0.06 -0.85 3.82
N ASN A 44 1.16 -0.32 3.31
CA ASN A 44 1.55 1.06 3.51
C ASN A 44 1.12 1.87 2.29
N LEU A 45 0.61 3.07 2.51
CA LEU A 45 0.50 4.07 1.46
C LEU A 45 1.78 4.88 1.42
N ILE A 46 2.38 5.02 0.25
CA ILE A 46 3.60 5.80 0.04
C ILE A 46 3.27 6.93 -0.92
N SER A 47 3.69 8.14 -0.58
CA SER A 47 3.47 9.34 -1.38
C SER A 47 4.80 9.96 -1.78
N CYS A 48 4.89 10.43 -3.03
CA CYS A 48 6.02 11.20 -3.52
C CYS A 48 5.80 12.69 -3.26
N SER A 49 6.73 13.33 -2.55
CA SER A 49 6.64 14.78 -2.29
C SER A 49 6.90 15.62 -3.56
N ASN A 50 7.56 15.05 -4.57
CA ASN A 50 7.93 15.77 -5.80
C ASN A 50 6.77 15.88 -6.81
N CYS A 51 6.12 14.76 -7.15
CA CYS A 51 5.03 14.74 -8.13
C CYS A 51 3.63 14.51 -7.53
N GLY A 52 3.53 14.26 -6.22
CA GLY A 52 2.26 13.99 -5.53
C GLY A 52 1.69 12.58 -5.74
N PHE A 53 2.31 11.76 -6.59
CA PHE A 53 1.84 10.39 -6.83
C PHE A 53 1.85 9.55 -5.54
N THR A 54 0.80 8.77 -5.34
CA THR A 54 0.62 7.92 -4.16
C THR A 54 0.29 6.50 -4.58
N TRP A 55 0.96 5.52 -3.99
CA TRP A 55 0.75 4.11 -4.30
C TRP A 55 0.73 3.22 -3.06
N ILE A 56 0.23 2.01 -3.27
CA ILE A 56 0.06 0.99 -2.24
C ILE A 56 1.28 0.07 -2.25
N LYS A 57 1.81 -0.24 -1.06
CA LYS A 57 2.89 -1.20 -0.88
C LYS A 57 2.52 -2.23 0.19
N PRO A 58 2.46 -3.54 -0.14
CA PRO A 58 2.24 -4.59 0.86
C PRO A 58 3.32 -4.61 1.96
N ILE A 59 2.92 -4.85 3.22
CA ILE A 59 3.83 -4.91 4.38
C ILE A 59 4.54 -6.27 4.49
N LYS A 60 3.96 -7.33 3.91
CA LYS A 60 4.56 -8.67 3.79
C LYS A 60 4.30 -9.25 2.40
N ASP A 61 5.18 -10.14 1.96
CA ASP A 61 5.13 -10.87 0.69
C ASP A 61 4.09 -12.00 0.71
N ASP A 62 2.84 -11.67 1.11
CA ASP A 62 1.68 -12.56 0.97
C ASP A 62 1.02 -12.36 -0.41
N SER A 63 1.85 -12.06 -1.41
CA SER A 63 1.51 -11.86 -2.83
C SER A 63 0.71 -13.04 -3.43
N LYS A 64 0.69 -14.20 -2.77
CA LYS A 64 -0.17 -15.34 -3.11
C LYS A 64 -1.66 -15.07 -2.94
N GLY A 65 -2.07 -14.15 -2.06
CA GLY A 65 -3.47 -13.81 -1.85
C GLY A 65 -4.02 -12.82 -2.88
N LEU A 66 -3.19 -11.89 -3.37
CA LEU A 66 -3.66 -10.76 -4.19
C LEU A 66 -3.76 -11.09 -5.69
N ASN A 67 -2.86 -11.93 -6.21
CA ASN A 67 -2.90 -12.35 -7.63
C ASN A 67 -4.18 -13.13 -8.00
N ARG A 68 -4.86 -13.77 -7.03
CA ARG A 68 -6.11 -14.49 -7.32
C ARG A 68 -7.34 -13.61 -7.56
N TYR A 69 -7.28 -12.32 -7.23
CA TYR A 69 -8.42 -11.42 -7.32
C TYR A 69 -8.32 -10.39 -8.46
N LEU A 70 -7.21 -10.40 -9.21
CA LEU A 70 -6.96 -9.49 -10.33
C LEU A 70 -6.84 -10.21 -11.69
N ASP A 71 -7.00 -11.55 -11.71
CA ASP A 71 -7.17 -12.37 -12.92
C ASP A 71 -8.65 -12.61 -13.22
#